data_AF-S4PHB7-F1
#
_entry.id   AF-S4PHB7-F1
#
_cell.length_a   1.000
_cell.length_b   1.000
_cell.length_c   1.000
_cell.angle_alpha   90.00
_cell.angle_beta   90.00
_cell.angle_gamma   90.00
#
_symmetry.space_group_name_H-M   'P 1'
#
loop_
_entity.id
_entity.type
_entity.pdbx_description
1 polymer ?
#
loop_
_entity_poly.entity_id
_entity_poly.type
_entity_poly.pdbx_seq_one_letter_code
_entity_poly.pdbx_strand_id
1 'polypeptide(L)' 'LLAVVDAKYRFVIVDIGAYGRNSDGGIMSHSKLGQKMQGNRLNIPRNKTLPGTNQVLPHVFVADEAFALTENIMRPYPG' A
#
# COMPACT_ATOMS: atom_id res chain seq x y z
N LEU A 1 -10.48 -9.74 -2.77
CA LEU A 1 -10.86 -8.32 -2.86
C LEU A 1 -9.67 -7.52 -2.37
N LEU A 2 -9.21 -6.51 -3.11
CA LEU A 2 -8.15 -5.60 -2.66
C LEU A 2 -8.73 -4.19 -2.58
N ALA A 3 -8.48 -3.48 -1.49
CA ALA A 3 -9.05 -2.16 -1.28
C ALA A 3 -8.03 -1.22 -0.64
N VAL A 4 -8.08 0.05 -1.04
CA VAL A 4 -7.33 1.14 -0.40
C VAL A 4 -8.34 2.06 0.27
N VAL A 5 -8.06 2.38 1.52
CA VAL A 5 -8.91 3.21 2.38
C VAL A 5 -8.11 4.44 2.81
N ASP A 6 -8.76 5.61 2.79
CA ASP A 6 -8.13 6.83 3.30
C ASP A 6 -8.26 6.98 4.83
N ALA A 7 -7.64 8.02 5.40
CA ALA A 7 -7.70 8.30 6.83
C ALA A 7 -9.12 8.60 7.37
N LYS A 8 -10.12 8.77 6.50
CA LYS A 8 -11.54 8.99 6.85
C LYS A 8 -12.37 7.72 6.64
N TYR A 9 -11.74 6.56 6.53
CA TYR A 9 -12.38 5.26 6.31
C TYR A 9 -13.16 5.17 4.99
N ARG A 10 -12.78 5.97 3.98
CA ARG A 10 -13.42 5.92 2.66
C ARG A 10 -12.63 5.04 1.72
N PHE A 11 -13.32 4.14 1.02
CA PHE A 11 -12.74 3.38 -0.07
C PHE A 11 -12.39 4.31 -1.24
N VAL A 12 -11.10 4.47 -1.52
CA VAL A 12 -10.60 5.30 -2.62
C VAL A 12 -10.27 4.45 -3.86
N ILE A 13 -9.93 3.19 -3.65
CA ILE A 13 -9.69 2.20 -4.71
C ILE A 13 -10.26 0.87 -4.23
N VAL A 14 -10.97 0.19 -5.14
CA VAL A 14 -11.43 -1.18 -4.93
C VAL A 14 -11.08 -1.96 -6.20
N ASP A 15 -10.27 -3.02 -6.04
CA ASP A 15 -9.98 -3.99 -7.08
C ASP A 15 -10.74 -5.29 -6.78
N ILE A 16 -11.79 -5.52 -7.56
CA ILE A 16 -12.69 -6.67 -7.44
C ILE A 16 -12.22 -7.72 -8.46
N GLY A 17 -11.15 -8.45 -8.12
CA GLY A 17 -10.63 -9.45 -9.04
C GLY A 17 -9.50 -10.30 -8.48
N ALA A 18 -9.86 -11.49 -7.98
CA ALA A 18 -9.03 -12.70 -8.05
C ALA A 18 -9.93 -13.93 -7.82
N TYR A 19 -9.75 -14.98 -8.62
CA TYR A 19 -10.35 -16.28 -8.30
C TYR A 19 -9.91 -16.70 -6.89
N GLY A 20 -10.84 -17.23 -6.08
CA GLY A 20 -10.74 -17.40 -4.62
C GLY A 20 -9.65 -18.36 -4.08
N ARG A 21 -8.54 -18.55 -4.79
CA ARG A 21 -7.38 -19.34 -4.39
C ARG A 21 -6.07 -18.55 -4.34
N ASN A 22 -6.08 -17.24 -4.64
CA ASN A 22 -4.86 -16.42 -4.58
C ASN A 22 -4.67 -15.85 -3.16
N SER A 23 -3.43 -15.90 -2.66
CA SER A 23 -3.03 -15.19 -1.44
C SER A 23 -3.11 -13.68 -1.63
N ASP A 24 -3.20 -12.90 -0.55
CA ASP A 24 -3.31 -11.43 -0.64
C ASP A 24 -2.12 -10.79 -1.39
N GLY A 25 -0.91 -11.30 -1.16
CA GLY A 25 0.27 -10.92 -1.96
C GLY A 25 0.16 -11.29 -3.44
N GLY A 26 -0.45 -12.44 -3.76
CA GLY A 26 -0.74 -12.85 -5.14
C GLY A 26 -1.82 -11.98 -5.80
N ILE A 27 -2.86 -11.58 -5.05
CA ILE A 27 -3.87 -10.63 -5.51
C ILE A 27 -3.20 -9.29 -5.80
N MET A 28 -2.35 -8.80 -4.89
CA MET A 28 -1.63 -7.55 -5.06
C MET A 28 -0.75 -7.57 -6.32
N SER A 29 0.08 -8.59 -6.51
CA SER A 29 1.00 -8.65 -7.66
C SER A 29 0.30 -8.69 -9.02
N HIS A 30 -0.88 -9.29 -9.09
CA HIS A 30 -1.69 -9.36 -10.32
C HIS A 30 -2.62 -8.16 -10.49
N SER A 31 -2.93 -7.42 -9.42
CA SER A 31 -3.81 -6.25 -9.46
C SER A 31 -3.19 -5.09 -10.26
N LYS A 32 -4.05 -4.26 -10.86
CA LYS A 32 -3.58 -3.00 -11.49
C LYS A 32 -2.92 -2.09 -10.46
N LEU A 33 -3.38 -2.13 -9.22
CA LEU A 33 -2.80 -1.36 -8.11
C LEU A 33 -1.36 -1.78 -7.85
N GLY A 34 -1.10 -3.08 -7.64
CA GLY A 34 0.24 -3.58 -7.35
C GLY A 34 1.21 -3.43 -8.51
N GLN A 35 0.76 -3.62 -9.75
CA GLN A 35 1.59 -3.34 -10.93
C GLN A 35 1.98 -1.85 -11.02
N LYS A 36 1.04 -0.94 -10.77
CA LYS A 36 1.35 0.50 -10.74
C LYS A 36 2.25 0.88 -9.59
N MET A 37 2.11 0.23 -8.43
CA MET A 37 2.95 0.46 -7.27
C MET A 37 4.40 0.03 -7.54
N GLN A 38 4.61 -1.20 -8.03
CA GLN A 38 5.94 -1.71 -8.41
C GLN A 38 6.58 -0.89 -9.54
N GLY A 39 5.77 -0.39 -10.48
CA GLY A 39 6.24 0.44 -11.58
C GLY A 39 6.42 1.93 -11.24
N ASN A 40 6.22 2.34 -9.99
CA ASN A 40 6.28 3.74 -9.54
C ASN A 40 5.31 4.69 -10.30
N ARG A 41 4.12 4.19 -10.67
CA ARG A 41 3.09 4.87 -11.47
C ARG A 41 1.88 5.34 -10.67
N LEU A 42 1.93 5.27 -9.33
CA LEU A 42 0.87 5.73 -8.43
C LEU A 42 0.96 7.23 -8.10
N ASN A 43 1.96 7.94 -8.64
CA ASN A 43 2.21 9.37 -8.34
C ASN A 43 2.27 9.64 -6.82
N ILE A 44 2.90 8.72 -6.08
CA ILE A 44 3.12 8.88 -4.64
C ILE A 44 3.99 10.12 -4.44
N PRO A 45 3.64 11.02 -3.50
CA PRO A 45 4.43 12.21 -3.26
C PRO A 45 5.87 11.86 -2.87
N ARG A 46 6.81 12.73 -3.22
CA ARG A 46 8.21 12.60 -2.83
C ARG A 46 8.35 12.52 -1.31
N ASN A 47 9.45 11.91 -0.87
CA ASN A 47 9.78 11.79 0.54
C ASN A 47 9.71 13.14 1.25
N LYS A 48 9.20 13.12 2.49
CA LYS A 48 8.95 14.33 3.27
C LYS A 48 9.60 14.22 4.64
N THR A 49 10.07 15.34 5.15
CA THR A 49 10.60 15.43 6.51
C THR A 49 9.49 15.18 7.51
N LEU A 50 9.74 14.30 8.48
CA LEU A 50 8.82 14.07 9.58
C LEU A 50 8.65 15.33 10.44
N PRO A 51 7.44 15.59 10.98
CA PRO A 51 7.23 16.71 11.90
C PRO A 51 8.18 16.61 13.11
N GLY A 52 8.89 17.71 13.40
CA GLY A 52 9.77 17.80 14.58
C GLY A 52 11.12 17.07 14.46
N THR A 53 11.48 16.55 13.28
CA THR A 53 12.78 15.89 13.07
C THR A 53 13.44 16.36 11.77
N ASN A 54 14.69 15.96 11.53
CA ASN A 54 15.38 16.13 10.24
C ASN A 54 15.33 14.84 9.39
N GLN A 55 14.49 13.86 9.78
CA GLN A 55 14.42 12.57 9.13
C GLN A 55 13.48 12.64 7.92
N VAL A 56 14.01 12.31 6.74
CA VAL A 56 13.27 12.27 5.48
C VAL A 56 12.76 10.85 5.25
N LEU A 57 11.44 10.68 5.14
CA LEU A 57 10.80 9.37 4.98
C LEU A 57 9.87 9.32 3.75
N PRO A 58 9.68 8.12 3.16
CA PRO A 58 8.71 7.92 2.09
C PRO A 58 7.28 7.98 2.61
N HIS A 59 6.34 8.22 1.69
CA HIS A 59 4.93 8.01 1.95
C HIS A 59 4.61 6.53 1.76
N VAL A 60 3.89 5.95 2.72
CA VAL A 60 3.63 4.51 2.77
C VAL A 60 2.13 4.22 2.94
N PHE A 61 1.69 3.11 2.37
CA PHE A 61 0.46 2.45 2.73
C PHE A 61 0.71 1.56 3.94
N VAL A 62 -0.23 1.56 4.88
CA VAL A 62 -0.24 0.61 5.99
C VAL A 62 -1.07 -0.58 5.57
N ALA A 63 -0.48 -1.77 5.60
CA ALA A 63 -1.12 -3.02 5.18
C ALA A 63 -0.93 -4.11 6.24
N ASP A 64 -1.77 -5.15 6.19
CA ASP A 64 -1.62 -6.31 7.06
C ASP A 64 -0.34 -7.11 6.75
N GLU A 65 -0.08 -8.14 7.55
CA GLU A 65 1.11 -8.97 7.44
C GLU A 65 1.14 -9.90 6.22
N ALA A 66 0.03 -10.07 5.50
CA ALA A 66 -0.02 -10.86 4.28
C ALA A 66 0.64 -10.14 3.09
N PHE A 67 0.89 -8.83 3.19
CA PHE A 67 1.62 -8.05 2.20
C PHE A 67 3.11 -7.93 2.55
N ALA A 68 3.96 -8.12 1.55
CA ALA A 68 5.40 -7.92 1.70
C ALA A 68 5.73 -6.43 1.96
N LEU A 69 6.73 -6.19 2.82
CA LEU A 69 7.27 -4.85 3.05
C LEU A 69 7.95 -4.33 1.77
N THR A 70 7.68 -3.08 1.44
CA THR A 70 8.31 -2.36 0.32
C THR A 70 8.59 -0.92 0.71
N GLU A 71 9.21 -0.12 -0.16
CA GLU A 71 9.42 1.31 0.10
C GLU A 71 8.12 2.05 0.44
N ASN A 72 6.99 1.64 -0.17
CA ASN A 72 5.68 2.27 0.02
C ASN A 72 4.67 1.38 0.74
N ILE A 73 5.06 0.25 1.33
CA ILE A 73 4.19 -0.59 2.17
C ILE A 73 4.87 -0.90 3.49
N MET A 74 4.20 -0.55 4.58
CA MET A 74 4.61 -0.87 5.94
C MET A 74 3.51 -1.62 6.69
N ARG A 75 3.93 -2.37 7.71
CA ARG A 75 3.00 -2.99 8.67
C ARG A 75 2.76 -2.05 9.85
N PRO A 76 1.56 -2.06 10.46
CA PRO A 76 1.34 -1.40 11.74
C PRO A 76 2.37 -1.85 12.77
N TYR A 77 2.74 -0.95 13.68
CA TYR A 77 3.48 -1.37 14.87
C TYR A 77 2.58 -2.31 15.69
N PRO A 78 3.08 -3.48 16.11
CA PRO A 78 2.28 -4.41 16.92
C PRO A 78 1.86 -3.72 18.23
N GLY A 79 0.58 -3.88 18.58
CA GLY A 79 0.02 -3.46 19.86
C GLY A 79 0.25 -4.49 20.96
#